data_AF-A0A643BL23-F1
#
_entry.id   AF-A0A643BL23-F1
#
_cell.length_a   1.000
_cell.length_b   1.000
_cell.length_c   1.000
_cell.angle_alpha   90.00
_cell.angle_beta   90.00
_cell.angle_gamma   90.00
#
_symmetry.space_group_name_H-M   'P 1'
#
loop_
_entity.id
_entity.type
_entity.pdbx_description
1 polymer ?
#
loop_
_entity_poly.entity_id
_entity_poly.type
_entity_poly.pdbx_seq_one_letter_code
_entity_poly.pdbx_strand_id
1 'polypeptide(L)' 'MAKCTKKVRMVGKYGTHYGASLRKMMKRRAVGISHCGSRMKTVAGGAWTYDTTSAVTVKSAIRRRKELKDQ' A
#
# COMPACT_ATOMS: atom_id res chain seq x y z
N MET A 1 19.84 -21.29 -12.37
CA MET A 1 19.60 -19.91 -11.87
C MET A 1 18.12 -19.74 -11.55
N ALA A 2 17.76 -19.61 -10.27
CA ALA A 2 16.37 -19.44 -9.86
C ALA A 2 15.84 -18.07 -10.34
N LYS A 3 14.84 -18.08 -11.22
CA LYS A 3 14.19 -16.86 -11.71
C LYS A 3 13.33 -16.28 -10.58
N CYS A 4 13.89 -15.35 -9.80
CA CYS A 4 13.10 -14.53 -8.88
C CYS A 4 12.15 -13.66 -9.73
N THR A 5 10.85 -13.97 -9.70
CA THR A 5 9.87 -13.36 -10.60
C THR A 5 9.74 -11.85 -10.33
N LYS A 6 10.14 -11.02 -11.31
CA LYS A 6 10.15 -9.55 -11.24
C LYS A 6 8.84 -8.94 -10.74
N LYS A 7 7.70 -9.57 -11.11
CA LYS A 7 6.34 -9.15 -10.74
C LYS A 7 6.00 -9.42 -9.28
N VAL A 8 6.41 -10.59 -8.76
CA VAL A 8 6.21 -10.94 -7.34
C VAL A 8 7.24 -10.21 -6.48
N ARG A 9 8.42 -9.84 -6.97
CA ARG A 9 9.43 -9.13 -6.16
C ARG A 9 8.96 -7.75 -5.67
N MET A 10 8.23 -6.98 -6.49
CA MET A 10 7.73 -5.66 -6.06
C MET A 10 6.56 -5.77 -5.08
N VAL A 11 5.75 -6.81 -5.20
CA VAL A 11 4.53 -7.04 -4.40
C VAL A 11 4.80 -7.98 -3.22
N GLY A 12 5.91 -8.70 -3.24
CA GLY A 12 6.31 -9.70 -2.25
C GLY A 12 6.72 -9.08 -0.92
N LYS A 13 7.08 -7.80 -0.92
CA LYS A 13 7.28 -7.02 0.31
C LYS A 13 6.00 -6.81 1.13
N TYR A 14 4.82 -7.01 0.53
CA TYR A 14 3.56 -7.01 1.28
C TYR A 14 3.26 -8.36 1.93
N GLY A 15 4.11 -9.38 1.77
CA GLY A 15 3.91 -10.71 2.39
C GLY A 15 2.46 -11.20 2.28
N THR A 16 1.87 -11.52 3.44
CA THR A 16 0.45 -11.89 3.60
C THR A 16 -0.46 -10.71 3.98
N HIS A 17 0.08 -9.49 4.14
CA HIS A 17 -0.60 -8.31 4.68
C HIS A 17 -1.80 -7.82 3.85
N TYR A 18 -1.79 -8.05 2.54
CA TYR A 18 -2.90 -7.71 1.64
C TYR A 18 -3.33 -8.95 0.86
N GLY A 19 -4.61 -9.11 0.51
CA GLY A 19 -5.09 -10.22 -0.32
C GLY A 19 -4.39 -10.31 -1.68
N ALA A 20 -4.23 -11.52 -2.22
CA ALA A 20 -3.56 -11.78 -3.50
C ALA A 20 -4.18 -11.00 -4.69
N SER A 21 -5.50 -10.81 -4.63
CA SER A 21 -6.28 -10.02 -5.59
C SER A 21 -5.83 -8.54 -5.59
N LEU A 22 -5.80 -7.89 -4.42
CA LEU A 22 -5.37 -6.50 -4.26
C LEU A 22 -3.91 -6.30 -4.71
N ARG A 23 -3.05 -7.24 -4.32
CA ARG A 23 -1.64 -7.28 -4.69
C ARG A 23 -1.42 -7.36 -6.21
N LYS A 24 -2.26 -8.10 -6.94
CA LYS A 24 -2.19 -8.24 -8.41
C LYS A 24 -2.75 -7.02 -9.14
N MET A 25 -3.76 -6.37 -8.57
CA MET A 25 -4.48 -5.24 -9.19
C MET A 25 -3.81 -3.88 -8.96
N MET A 26 -2.97 -3.76 -7.92
CA MET A 26 -2.19 -2.54 -7.67
C MET A 26 -0.92 -2.49 -8.51
N LYS A 27 -0.84 -1.50 -9.40
CA LYS A 27 0.31 -1.24 -10.26
C LYS A 27 0.88 0.13 -9.97
N ARG A 28 2.20 0.23 -9.79
CA ARG A 28 2.87 1.53 -9.67
C ARG A 28 2.86 2.25 -11.02
N ARG A 29 2.45 3.52 -11.02
CA ARG A 29 2.52 4.42 -12.19
C ARG A 29 3.76 5.30 -12.13
N ALA A 30 4.08 5.83 -10.95
CA ALA A 30 5.29 6.61 -10.66
C ALA A 30 5.76 6.32 -9.23
N VAL A 31 6.89 6.88 -8.82
CA VAL A 31 7.35 6.79 -7.43
C VAL A 31 6.30 7.44 -6.51
N GLY A 32 5.85 6.72 -5.50
CA GLY A 32 4.82 7.22 -4.57
C GLY A 32 3.40 7.23 -5.15
N ILE A 33 3.19 6.84 -6.41
CA ILE A 33 1.86 6.84 -7.06
C ILE A 33 1.53 5.45 -7.58
N SER A 34 0.45 4.86 -7.06
CA SER A 34 -0.06 3.56 -7.46
C SER A 34 -1.49 3.65 -7.97
N HIS A 35 -1.82 2.85 -8.97
CA HIS A 35 -3.16 2.75 -9.52
C HIS A 35 -3.76 1.38 -9.27
N CYS A 36 -5.00 1.40 -8.76
CA CYS A 36 -5.84 0.23 -8.60
C CYS A 36 -6.67 0.00 -9.87
N GLY A 37 -6.43 -1.12 -10.54
CA GLY A 37 -7.22 -1.51 -11.72
C GLY A 37 -8.68 -1.81 -11.41
N SER A 38 -9.02 -2.38 -10.25
CA SER A 38 -10.41 -2.76 -9.93
C SER A 38 -11.27 -1.59 -9.49
N ARG A 39 -10.72 -0.68 -8.67
CA ARG A 39 -11.46 0.51 -8.20
C ARG A 39 -11.32 1.70 -9.14
N MET A 40 -10.51 1.60 -10.21
CA MET A 40 -10.16 2.72 -11.08
C MET A 40 -9.68 3.96 -10.29
N LYS A 41 -8.95 3.73 -9.18
CA LYS A 41 -8.48 4.81 -8.29
C LYS A 41 -6.97 4.94 -8.33
N THR A 42 -6.48 6.18 -8.33
CA THR A 42 -5.07 6.51 -8.13
C THR A 42 -4.87 6.85 -6.66
N VAL A 43 -3.86 6.24 -6.06
CA VAL A 43 -3.56 6.36 -4.63
C VAL A 43 -2.11 6.79 -4.46
N ALA A 44 -1.89 7.79 -3.61
CA ALA A 44 -0.57 8.18 -3.13
C ALA A 44 -0.14 7.23 -2.02
N GLY A 45 1.08 6.73 -2.10
CA GLY A 45 1.66 5.77 -1.17
C GLY A 45 3.17 5.93 -1.04
N GLY A 46 3.84 4.92 -0.52
CA GLY A 46 5.31 4.90 -0.45
C GLY A 46 5.98 4.70 -1.81
N ALA A 47 7.28 5.01 -1.86
CA ALA A 47 8.10 4.88 -3.07
C ALA A 47 8.07 3.45 -3.63
N TRP A 48 8.21 2.48 -2.73
CA TRP A 48 8.11 1.06 -3.06
C TRP A 48 6.81 0.50 -2.51
N THR A 49 6.53 0.66 -1.22
CA THR A 49 5.34 0.09 -0.55
C THR A 49 4.11 0.98 -0.72
N TYR A 50 2.93 0.38 -0.73
CA TYR A 50 1.64 1.05 -0.83
C TYR A 50 1.40 1.90 0.41
N ASP A 51 1.69 1.35 1.58
CA ASP A 51 1.73 2.08 2.85
C ASP A 51 3.13 1.96 3.45
N THR A 52 3.57 3.02 4.12
CA THR A 52 4.77 2.97 4.97
C THR A 52 4.32 2.75 6.41
N THR A 53 5.12 2.05 7.21
CA THR A 53 4.82 1.84 8.64
C THR A 53 4.60 3.18 9.37
N SER A 54 5.39 4.20 9.02
CA SER A 54 5.20 5.56 9.53
C SER A 54 3.82 6.14 9.19
N ALA A 55 3.34 5.98 7.95
CA ALA A 55 2.04 6.46 7.53
C ALA A 55 0.90 5.72 8.26
N VAL A 56 1.03 4.42 8.51
CA VAL A 56 0.07 3.64 9.31
C VAL A 56 -0.02 4.16 10.74
N THR A 57 1.12 4.41 11.39
CA THR A 57 1.18 4.97 12.75
C THR A 57 0.57 6.37 12.83
N VAL A 58 0.87 7.24 11.85
CA VAL A 58 0.29 8.59 11.81
C VAL A 58 -1.23 8.53 11.63
N LYS A 59 -1.74 7.66 10.74
CA LYS A 59 -3.18 7.45 10.55
C LYS A 59 -3.88 6.99 11.84
N SER A 60 -3.27 6.07 12.58
CA SER A 60 -3.84 5.60 13.85
C SER A 60 -3.78 6.66 14.95
N ALA A 61 -2.75 7.50 14.97
CA ALA A 61 -2.66 8.63 15.91
C ALA A 61 -3.70 9.71 15.60
N ILE A 62 -3.89 10.07 14.32
CA ILE A 62 -4.90 11.05 13.90
C ILE A 62 -6.32 10.55 14.25
N ARG A 63 -6.64 9.28 13.99
CA ARG A 63 -7.94 8.71 14.34
C ARG A 63 -8.23 8.86 15.84
N ARG A 64 -7.29 8.44 16.70
CA ARG A 64 -7.41 8.56 18.16
C ARG A 64 -7.57 10.02 18.60
N ARG A 65 -6.82 10.95 18.00
CA ARG A 65 -6.97 12.38 18.30
C ARG A 65 -8.34 12.95 17.91
N LYS A 66 -8.95 12.46 16.82
CA LYS A 66 -10.30 12.87 16.42
C LYS A 66 -11.35 12.36 17.40
N GLU A 67 -11.28 11.09 17.78
CA GLU A 67 -12.17 10.47 18.77
C GLU A 67 -12.15 11.22 20.12
N LEU A 68 -10.99 11.71 20.57
CA LEU A 68 -10.86 12.53 21.78
C LEU A 68 -11.44 13.95 21.66
N LYS A 69 -11.55 14.49 20.44
CA LYS A 69 -12.12 15.83 20.21
C LYS A 69 -13.65 15.78 20.09
N ASP A 70 -14.19 14.64 19.69
CA ASP A 70 -15.63 14.43 19.54
C ASP A 70 -16.33 14.09 20.89
N GLN A 71 -15.56 13.94 21.98
CA GLN A 71 -16.03 13.87 23.37
C GLN A 71 -16.15 15.26 23.99
#